data_AF-A0A9J7M7L2-F1
#
_entry.id   AF-A0A9J7M7L2-F1
#
_cell.length_a   1.000
_cell.length_b   1.000
_cell.length_c   1.000
_cell.angle_alpha   90.00
_cell.angle_beta   90.00
_cell.angle_gamma   90.00
#
_symmetry.space_group_name_H-M   'P 1'
#
loop_
_entity.id
_entity.type
_entity.pdbx_description
1 polymer ?
#
loop_
_entity_poly.entity_id
_entity_poly.type
_entity_poly.pdbx_seq_one_letter_code
_entity_poly.pdbx_strand_id
1 'polypeptide(L)'
;MSASCFPFEQTIVAPPRGVTEQERRMIAAAFHEYDAGQKGYLNREDVKVATVSLFGYKPSKFEVDQVFKNATEVNGEHVLELDPFIKVMSSKMVAQDKDEEIRQVFLAFDTHCRGFLTLDDLLRACSQVAPHIPRHRMEAAFREVDSDGDSRVSYRDFEYMMKYSLDDRM
;
A
#
# COMPACT_ATOMS: atom_id res chain seq x y z
N MET A 1 -14.67 -18.53 -20.68
CA MET A 1 -13.30 -18.49 -21.23
C MET A 1 -12.76 -17.10 -20.96
N SER A 2 -12.33 -16.85 -19.72
CA SER A 2 -11.91 -15.53 -19.29
C SER A 2 -10.47 -15.35 -19.78
N ALA A 3 -10.30 -14.56 -20.85
CA ALA A 3 -8.99 -14.18 -21.32
C ALA A 3 -8.34 -13.37 -20.20
N SER A 4 -7.28 -13.92 -19.62
CA SER A 4 -6.31 -13.22 -18.79
C SER A 4 -5.86 -11.97 -19.53
N CYS A 5 -6.51 -10.85 -19.24
CA CYS A 5 -6.03 -9.54 -19.65
C CYS A 5 -4.79 -9.30 -18.79
N PHE A 6 -3.66 -9.00 -19.43
CA PHE A 6 -2.36 -8.68 -18.82
C PHE A 6 -1.51 -9.81 -18.21
N PRO A 7 -0.45 -10.23 -18.93
CA PRO A 7 0.68 -10.97 -18.35
C PRO A 7 1.56 -10.13 -17.38
N PHE A 8 1.20 -8.86 -17.17
CA PHE A 8 1.96 -7.90 -16.37
C PHE A 8 1.75 -8.07 -14.86
N GLU A 9 0.58 -8.60 -14.45
CA GLU A 9 0.22 -8.81 -13.04
C GLU A 9 1.12 -9.79 -12.28
N GLN A 10 1.74 -10.75 -12.97
CA GLN A 10 2.45 -11.85 -12.28
C GLN A 10 3.96 -11.68 -12.18
N THR A 11 4.56 -10.70 -12.86
CA THR A 11 6.03 -10.57 -12.95
C THR A 11 6.58 -9.41 -12.12
N ILE A 12 5.76 -8.37 -11.85
CA ILE A 12 6.26 -7.09 -11.31
C ILE A 12 5.76 -6.84 -9.88
N VAL A 13 4.57 -7.32 -9.55
CA VAL A 13 3.99 -7.14 -8.20
C VAL A 13 4.34 -8.37 -7.38
N ALA A 14 5.15 -8.18 -6.35
CA ALA A 14 5.45 -9.24 -5.38
C ALA A 14 4.13 -9.77 -4.78
N PRO A 15 4.04 -11.07 -4.44
CA PRO A 15 2.85 -11.60 -3.79
C PRO A 15 2.53 -10.76 -2.55
N PRO A 16 1.24 -10.55 -2.22
CA PRO A 16 0.82 -9.69 -1.12
C PRO A 16 1.56 -10.11 0.15
N ARG A 17 2.52 -9.28 0.56
CA ARG A 17 3.42 -9.60 1.65
C ARG A 17 2.68 -9.41 2.96
N GLY A 18 2.64 -10.47 3.77
CA GLY A 18 2.24 -10.37 5.16
C GLY A 18 3.35 -9.71 5.97
N VAL A 19 2.99 -9.11 7.11
CA VAL A 19 3.98 -8.57 8.05
C VAL A 19 4.88 -9.69 8.55
N THR A 20 6.18 -9.47 8.38
CA THR A 20 7.23 -10.39 8.82
C THR A 20 7.32 -10.41 10.35
N GLU A 21 7.89 -11.47 10.88
CA GLU A 21 8.16 -11.58 12.33
C GLU A 21 9.04 -10.43 12.84
N GLN A 22 9.98 -9.94 12.01
CA GLN A 22 10.83 -8.81 12.36
C GLN A 22 10.01 -7.52 12.49
N GLU A 23 9.08 -7.27 11.57
CA GLU A 23 8.20 -6.10 11.63
C GLU A 23 7.23 -6.17 12.81
N ARG A 24 6.69 -7.35 13.10
CA ARG A 24 5.89 -7.59 14.32
C ARG A 24 6.69 -7.24 15.58
N ARG A 25 7.96 -7.64 15.65
CA ARG A 25 8.85 -7.30 16.76
C ARG A 25 9.12 -5.81 16.86
N MET A 26 9.33 -5.13 15.74
CA MET A 26 9.51 -3.67 15.75
C MET A 26 8.25 -2.95 16.25
N ILE A 27 7.07 -3.37 15.78
CA ILE A 27 5.79 -2.82 16.25
C ILE A 27 5.60 -3.11 17.75
N ALA A 28 5.87 -4.33 18.20
CA ALA A 28 5.76 -4.69 19.62
C ALA A 28 6.77 -3.90 20.49
N ALA A 29 7.98 -3.67 19.99
CA ALA A 29 8.97 -2.85 20.68
C ALA A 29 8.49 -1.41 20.85
N ALA A 30 7.91 -0.81 19.80
CA ALA A 30 7.31 0.52 19.89
C ALA A 30 6.15 0.55 20.91
N PHE A 31 5.32 -0.49 20.97
CA PHE A 31 4.28 -0.58 22.00
C PHE A 31 4.88 -0.52 23.41
N HIS A 32 5.90 -1.33 23.69
CA HIS A 32 6.52 -1.37 25.02
C HIS A 32 7.28 -0.10 25.36
N GLU A 33 7.84 0.60 24.38
CA GLU A 33 8.52 1.88 24.58
C GLU A 33 7.54 2.98 25.03
N TYR A 34 6.32 2.97 24.50
CA TYR A 34 5.30 4.00 24.78
C TYR A 34 4.22 3.56 25.78
N ASP A 35 4.25 2.32 26.27
CA ASP A 35 3.43 1.85 27.40
C ASP A 35 3.99 2.39 28.72
N ALA A 36 3.74 3.67 28.97
CA ALA A 36 4.19 4.36 30.17
C ALA A 36 3.65 3.68 31.44
N GLY A 37 4.54 3.08 32.22
CA GLY A 37 4.19 2.38 33.45
C GLY A 37 3.86 0.90 33.29
N GLN A 38 4.11 0.30 32.11
CA GLN A 38 3.85 -1.12 31.83
C GLN A 38 2.40 -1.51 32.16
N LYS A 39 1.46 -0.67 31.73
CA LYS A 39 0.03 -0.82 31.98
C LYS A 39 -0.56 -1.98 31.19
N GLY A 40 0.13 -2.41 30.12
CA GLY A 40 -0.34 -3.40 29.16
C GLY A 40 -1.24 -2.82 28.08
N TYR A 41 -1.37 -1.49 28.01
CA TYR A 41 -2.23 -0.80 27.04
C TYR A 41 -1.72 0.60 26.71
N LEU A 42 -2.04 1.08 25.51
CA LEU A 42 -1.78 2.45 25.06
C LEU A 42 -3.06 3.27 25.06
N ASN A 43 -3.00 4.48 25.60
CA ASN A 43 -4.06 5.46 25.43
C ASN A 43 -3.93 6.20 24.09
N ARG A 44 -4.88 7.10 23.79
CA ARG A 44 -4.87 7.87 22.53
C ARG A 44 -3.60 8.66 22.27
N GLU A 45 -2.94 9.15 23.31
CA GLU A 45 -1.72 9.95 23.16
C GLU A 45 -0.49 9.06 22.97
N ASP A 46 -0.41 7.97 23.71
CA ASP A 46 0.63 6.95 23.56
C ASP A 46 0.62 6.39 22.11
N VAL A 47 -0.56 6.08 21.55
CA VAL A 47 -0.70 5.62 20.16
C VAL A 47 -0.22 6.65 19.15
N LYS A 48 -0.46 7.95 19.36
CA LYS A 48 0.01 9.00 18.44
C LYS A 48 1.54 9.04 18.42
N VAL A 49 2.18 8.99 19.58
CA VAL A 49 3.64 8.99 19.67
C VAL A 49 4.22 7.73 19.06
N ALA A 50 3.64 6.56 19.36
CA ALA A 50 4.05 5.30 18.75
C ALA A 50 3.91 5.30 17.21
N THR A 51 2.85 5.93 16.68
CA THR A 51 2.65 6.07 15.23
C THR A 51 3.70 6.99 14.61
N VAL A 52 4.04 8.10 15.27
CA VAL A 52 5.11 9.00 14.81
C VAL A 52 6.46 8.27 14.80
N SER A 53 6.73 7.45 15.80
CA SER A 53 7.98 6.67 15.89
C SER A 53 8.07 5.60 14.79
N LEU A 54 6.98 4.87 14.53
CA LEU A 54 6.94 3.80 13.53
C LEU A 54 6.93 4.30 12.08
N PHE A 55 6.24 5.40 11.80
CA PHE A 55 5.97 5.84 10.43
C PHE A 55 6.50 7.24 10.09
N GLY A 56 7.04 7.97 11.06
CA GLY A 56 7.63 9.29 10.85
C GLY A 56 6.64 10.43 10.63
N TYR A 57 5.33 10.20 10.78
CA TYR A 57 4.30 11.22 10.59
C TYR A 57 3.29 11.25 11.74
N LYS A 58 2.70 12.44 11.95
CA LYS A 58 1.63 12.62 12.94
C LYS A 58 0.30 12.11 12.38
N PRO A 59 -0.34 11.09 12.98
CA PRO A 59 -1.62 10.60 12.49
C PRO A 59 -2.72 11.65 12.64
N SER A 60 -3.62 11.67 11.65
CA SER A 60 -4.84 12.49 11.69
C SER A 60 -5.84 11.96 12.72
N LYS A 61 -6.82 12.80 13.10
CA LYS A 61 -7.90 12.37 14.01
C LYS A 61 -8.62 11.13 13.49
N PHE A 62 -8.92 11.10 12.19
CA PHE A 62 -9.57 9.97 11.54
C PHE A 62 -8.74 8.69 11.65
N GLU A 63 -7.43 8.76 11.39
CA GLU A 63 -6.56 7.59 11.52
C GLU A 63 -6.48 7.08 12.95
N VAL A 64 -6.39 7.96 13.94
CA VAL A 64 -6.45 7.57 15.34
C VAL A 64 -7.79 6.87 15.62
N ASP A 65 -8.91 7.42 15.17
CA ASP A 65 -10.22 6.78 15.36
C ASP A 65 -10.32 5.41 14.66
N GLN A 66 -9.68 5.23 13.50
CA GLN A 66 -9.57 3.92 12.84
C GLN A 66 -8.76 2.91 13.67
N VAL A 67 -7.66 3.35 14.28
CA VAL A 67 -6.83 2.50 15.15
C VAL A 67 -7.62 2.02 16.37
N PHE A 68 -8.46 2.90 16.93
CA PHE A 68 -9.28 2.60 18.11
C PHE A 68 -10.60 1.89 17.79
N LYS A 69 -10.86 1.47 16.54
CA LYS A 69 -12.09 0.72 16.20
C LYS A 69 -12.28 -0.57 17.01
N ASN A 70 -11.18 -1.22 17.39
CA ASN A 70 -11.18 -2.44 18.20
C ASN A 70 -10.60 -2.19 19.60
N ALA A 71 -10.71 -0.96 20.11
CA ALA A 71 -10.23 -0.60 21.43
C ALA A 71 -11.12 -1.20 22.53
N THR A 72 -10.52 -1.46 23.68
CA THR A 72 -11.21 -1.86 24.91
C THR A 72 -11.38 -0.64 25.80
N GLU A 73 -12.36 -0.67 26.70
CA GLU A 73 -12.57 0.40 27.67
C GLU A 73 -12.01 -0.03 29.03
N VAL A 74 -11.10 0.76 29.58
CA VAL A 74 -10.51 0.56 30.91
C VAL A 74 -10.64 1.88 31.67
N ASN A 75 -11.28 1.83 32.85
CA ASN A 75 -11.49 3.01 33.70
C ASN A 75 -12.20 4.20 33.00
N GLY A 76 -13.09 3.92 32.04
CA GLY A 76 -13.80 4.95 31.26
C GLY A 76 -12.98 5.57 30.12
N GLU A 77 -11.75 5.07 29.87
CA GLU A 77 -10.92 5.47 28.75
C GLU A 77 -10.84 4.36 27.70
N HIS A 78 -10.89 4.73 26.42
CA HIS A 78 -10.63 3.80 25.34
C HIS A 78 -9.13 3.58 25.22
N VAL A 79 -8.71 2.33 25.34
CA VAL A 79 -7.31 1.91 25.36
C VAL A 79 -7.07 0.80 24.33
N LEU A 80 -5.83 0.64 23.92
CA LEU A 80 -5.44 -0.34 22.92
C LEU A 80 -4.40 -1.29 23.51
N GLU A 81 -4.75 -2.56 23.59
CA GLU A 81 -3.83 -3.64 24.01
C GLU A 81 -2.84 -3.99 22.89
N LEU A 82 -1.81 -4.79 23.23
CA LEU A 82 -0.71 -5.14 22.33
C LEU A 82 -1.21 -5.81 21.04
N ASP A 83 -2.07 -6.82 21.13
CA ASP A 83 -2.53 -7.58 19.96
C ASP A 83 -3.35 -6.71 18.98
N PRO A 84 -4.35 -5.93 19.42
CA PRO A 84 -5.03 -4.95 18.56
C PRO A 84 -4.06 -3.92 17.95
N PHE A 85 -3.09 -3.42 18.72
CA PHE A 85 -2.08 -2.48 18.22
C PHE A 85 -1.22 -3.11 17.11
N ILE A 86 -0.68 -4.32 17.35
CA ILE A 86 0.11 -5.05 16.35
C ILE A 86 -0.70 -5.26 15.10
N LYS A 87 -1.96 -5.71 15.21
CA LYS A 87 -2.82 -5.98 14.05
C LYS A 87 -3.03 -4.72 13.21
N VAL A 88 -3.35 -3.60 13.84
CA VAL A 88 -3.60 -2.34 13.13
C VAL A 88 -2.32 -1.82 12.48
N MET A 89 -1.23 -1.69 13.25
CA MET A 89 0.03 -1.16 12.73
C MET A 89 0.64 -2.07 11.66
N SER A 90 0.48 -3.39 11.80
CA SER A 90 0.87 -4.36 10.78
C SER A 90 0.13 -4.12 9.47
N SER A 91 -1.19 -3.95 9.54
CA SER A 91 -2.00 -3.66 8.34
C SER A 91 -1.59 -2.35 7.69
N LYS A 92 -1.21 -1.33 8.47
CA LYS A 92 -0.73 -0.05 7.95
C LYS A 92 0.64 -0.17 7.29
N MET A 93 1.58 -0.91 7.89
CA MET A 93 2.89 -1.16 7.27
C MET A 93 2.75 -1.84 5.90
N VAL A 94 1.92 -2.88 5.80
CA VAL A 94 1.67 -3.54 4.50
C VAL A 94 1.04 -2.60 3.49
N ALA A 95 0.11 -1.75 3.91
CA ALA A 95 -0.52 -0.79 3.01
C ALA A 95 0.47 0.26 2.50
N GLN A 96 1.34 0.79 3.36
CA GLN A 96 2.39 1.73 2.95
C GLN A 96 3.43 1.08 2.04
N ASP A 97 3.85 -0.14 2.33
CA ASP A 97 4.77 -0.89 1.46
C ASP A 97 4.15 -1.09 0.07
N LYS A 98 2.86 -1.43 -0.02
CA LYS A 98 2.15 -1.55 -1.31
C LYS A 98 2.10 -0.24 -2.07
N ASP A 99 1.78 0.86 -1.39
CA ASP A 99 1.73 2.18 -2.02
C ASP A 99 3.11 2.59 -2.54
N GLU A 100 4.17 2.31 -1.78
CA GLU A 100 5.54 2.56 -2.19
C GLU A 100 5.98 1.62 -3.33
N GLU A 101 5.60 0.35 -3.32
CA GLU A 101 5.86 -0.57 -4.44
C GLU A 101 5.22 -0.06 -5.74
N ILE A 102 3.94 0.33 -5.70
CA ILE A 102 3.23 0.90 -6.85
C ILE A 102 3.95 2.17 -7.34
N ARG A 103 4.42 3.02 -6.41
CA ARG A 103 5.18 4.23 -6.72
C ARG A 103 6.53 3.93 -7.37
N GLN A 104 7.29 2.99 -6.82
CA GLN A 104 8.60 2.59 -7.35
C GLN A 104 8.45 1.99 -8.75
N VAL A 105 7.43 1.15 -8.95
CA VAL A 105 7.06 0.62 -10.25
C VAL A 105 6.76 1.77 -11.20
N PHE A 106 5.83 2.67 -10.85
CA PHE A 106 5.50 3.84 -11.69
C PHE A 106 6.73 4.67 -12.08
N LEU A 107 7.64 4.94 -11.14
CA LEU A 107 8.89 5.66 -11.39
C LEU A 107 9.86 4.89 -12.31
N ALA A 108 9.89 3.55 -12.22
CA ALA A 108 10.68 2.73 -13.12
C ALA A 108 10.15 2.77 -14.56
N PHE A 109 8.82 2.92 -14.74
CA PHE A 109 8.19 3.10 -16.05
C PHE A 109 8.36 4.54 -16.58
N ASP A 110 8.30 5.56 -15.71
CA ASP A 110 8.46 6.98 -16.07
C ASP A 110 9.92 7.37 -16.23
N THR A 111 10.57 6.81 -17.25
CA THR A 111 12.00 7.03 -17.58
C THR A 111 12.39 8.50 -17.79
N HIS A 112 11.41 9.39 -18.00
CA HIS A 112 11.63 10.81 -18.24
C HIS A 112 11.16 11.69 -17.06
N CYS A 113 10.71 11.09 -15.95
CA CYS A 113 10.21 11.79 -14.75
C CYS A 113 9.15 12.86 -15.06
N ARG A 114 8.26 12.60 -16.04
CA ARG A 114 7.22 13.55 -16.45
C ARG A 114 6.01 13.57 -15.51
N GLY A 115 5.89 12.55 -14.64
CA GLY A 115 4.74 12.35 -13.77
C GLY A 115 3.55 11.68 -14.46
N PHE A 116 3.74 11.18 -15.69
CA PHE A 116 2.74 10.43 -16.46
C PHE A 116 3.42 9.44 -17.41
N LEU A 117 2.77 8.31 -17.64
CA LEU A 117 3.24 7.28 -18.57
C LEU A 117 2.55 7.45 -19.92
N THR A 118 3.34 7.50 -20.98
CA THR A 118 2.83 7.45 -22.35
C THR A 118 2.82 6.01 -22.86
N LEU A 119 2.08 5.77 -23.94
CA LEU A 119 2.11 4.48 -24.63
C LEU A 119 3.53 4.04 -25.02
N ASP A 120 4.42 4.98 -25.40
CA ASP A 120 5.82 4.66 -25.72
C ASP A 120 6.61 4.17 -24.49
N ASP A 121 6.39 4.78 -23.32
CA ASP A 121 7.06 4.37 -22.08
C ASP A 121 6.65 2.94 -21.68
N LEU A 122 5.36 2.62 -21.79
CA LEU A 122 4.83 1.28 -21.52
C LEU A 122 5.34 0.25 -22.54
N LEU A 123 5.33 0.58 -23.83
CA LEU A 123 5.88 -0.30 -24.87
C LEU A 123 7.36 -0.60 -24.62
N ARG A 124 8.14 0.42 -24.25
CA ARG A 124 9.57 0.29 -23.98
C ARG A 124 9.82 -0.57 -22.75
N ALA A 125 9.13 -0.32 -21.66
CA ALA A 125 9.34 -1.07 -20.43
C ALA A 125 8.83 -2.51 -20.55
N CYS A 126 7.68 -2.73 -21.20
CA CYS A 126 7.20 -4.09 -21.49
C CYS A 126 8.10 -4.84 -22.47
N SER A 127 8.78 -4.17 -23.41
CA SER A 127 9.77 -4.84 -24.26
C SER A 127 10.96 -5.41 -23.47
N GLN A 128 11.26 -4.83 -22.30
CA GLN A 128 12.34 -5.29 -21.41
C GLN A 128 11.87 -6.37 -20.44
N VAL A 129 10.65 -6.24 -19.90
CA VAL A 129 10.13 -7.14 -18.84
C VAL A 129 9.28 -8.29 -19.39
N ALA A 130 8.56 -8.07 -20.49
CA ALA A 130 7.61 -9.02 -21.07
C ALA A 130 7.60 -8.97 -22.62
N PRO A 131 8.72 -9.33 -23.29
CA PRO A 131 8.90 -9.21 -24.74
C PRO A 131 7.93 -10.06 -25.58
N HIS A 132 7.20 -10.98 -24.95
CA HIS A 132 6.24 -11.88 -25.59
C HIS A 132 4.84 -11.25 -25.75
N ILE A 133 4.60 -10.08 -25.14
CA ILE A 133 3.32 -9.39 -25.26
C ILE A 133 3.29 -8.60 -26.57
N PRO A 134 2.32 -8.84 -27.47
CA PRO A 134 2.24 -8.12 -28.73
C PRO A 134 1.71 -6.70 -28.52
N ARG A 135 2.22 -5.74 -29.32
CA ARG A 135 1.87 -4.31 -29.26
C ARG A 135 0.37 -4.03 -29.15
N HIS A 136 -0.47 -4.71 -29.93
CA HIS A 136 -1.93 -4.50 -29.91
C HIS A 136 -2.58 -4.78 -28.55
N ARG A 137 -2.03 -5.73 -27.77
CA ARG A 137 -2.50 -6.00 -26.40
C ARG A 137 -2.12 -4.87 -25.47
N MET A 138 -0.94 -4.28 -25.63
CA MET A 138 -0.50 -3.12 -24.84
C MET A 138 -1.26 -1.84 -25.18
N GLU A 139 -1.66 -1.66 -26.44
CA GLU A 139 -2.50 -0.54 -26.87
C GLU A 139 -3.93 -0.66 -26.31
N ALA A 140 -4.50 -1.87 -26.30
CA ALA A 140 -5.79 -2.13 -25.69
C ALA A 140 -5.77 -1.90 -24.18
N ALA A 141 -4.73 -2.43 -23.54
CA ALA A 141 -4.39 -2.22 -22.15
C ALA A 141 -4.27 -0.75 -21.75
N PHE A 142 -3.50 0.02 -22.51
CA PHE A 142 -3.31 1.45 -22.27
C PHE A 142 -4.64 2.20 -22.31
N ARG A 143 -5.49 1.88 -23.28
CA ARG A 143 -6.82 2.48 -23.41
C ARG A 143 -7.78 2.09 -22.28
N GLU A 144 -7.58 0.94 -21.66
CA GLU A 144 -8.38 0.49 -20.52
C GLU A 144 -8.02 1.25 -19.24
N VAL A 145 -6.75 1.68 -19.10
CA VAL A 145 -6.25 2.42 -17.94
C VAL A 145 -6.42 3.92 -18.10
N ASP A 146 -6.22 4.45 -19.32
CA ASP A 146 -6.42 5.86 -19.71
C ASP A 146 -7.92 6.24 -19.61
N SER A 147 -8.34 6.58 -18.40
CA SER A 147 -9.75 6.80 -18.04
C SER A 147 -10.27 8.16 -18.49
N ASP A 148 -9.39 9.16 -18.64
CA ASP A 148 -9.73 10.51 -19.09
C ASP A 148 -9.43 10.72 -20.59
N GLY A 149 -8.79 9.75 -21.25
CA GLY A 149 -8.58 9.73 -22.69
C GLY A 149 -7.57 10.77 -23.17
N ASP A 150 -6.73 11.28 -22.27
CA ASP A 150 -5.72 12.30 -22.59
C ASP A 150 -4.46 11.68 -23.23
N SER A 151 -4.48 10.36 -23.46
CA SER A 151 -3.37 9.55 -23.95
C SER A 151 -2.17 9.53 -23.01
N ARG A 152 -2.42 9.69 -21.71
CA ARG A 152 -1.43 9.63 -20.63
C ARG A 152 -2.04 8.85 -19.46
N VAL A 153 -1.23 7.98 -18.87
CA VAL A 153 -1.60 7.29 -17.63
C VAL A 153 -0.98 8.08 -16.49
N SER A 154 -1.82 8.76 -15.72
CA SER A 154 -1.37 9.46 -14.51
C SER A 154 -1.03 8.46 -13.41
N TYR A 155 -0.34 8.92 -12.37
CA TYR A 155 -0.11 8.09 -11.17
C TYR A 155 -1.42 7.55 -10.58
N ARG A 156 -2.50 8.34 -10.64
CA ARG A 156 -3.80 7.95 -10.08
C ARG A 156 -4.44 6.82 -10.90
N ASP A 157 -4.33 6.85 -12.21
CA ASP A 157 -4.85 5.79 -13.09
C ASP A 157 -4.04 4.51 -12.91
N PHE A 158 -2.72 4.65 -12.78
CA PHE A 158 -1.82 3.54 -12.50
C PHE A 158 -2.06 2.92 -11.11
N GLU A 159 -2.27 3.75 -10.09
CA GLU A 159 -2.62 3.31 -8.74
C GLU A 159 -3.98 2.59 -8.73
N TYR A 160 -4.97 3.14 -9.43
CA TYR A 160 -6.29 2.53 -9.53
C TYR A 160 -6.18 1.15 -10.21
N MET A 161 -5.49 1.06 -11.34
CA MET A 161 -5.21 -0.22 -11.99
C MET A 161 -4.52 -1.20 -11.03
N MET A 162 -3.41 -0.81 -10.39
CA MET A 162 -2.67 -1.72 -9.51
C MET A 162 -3.44 -2.15 -8.26
N LYS A 163 -4.29 -1.28 -7.70
CA LYS A 163 -5.08 -1.60 -6.50
C LYS A 163 -6.36 -2.39 -6.81
N TYR A 164 -7.05 -2.07 -7.90
CA TYR A 164 -8.39 -2.60 -8.19
C TYR A 164 -8.40 -3.74 -9.23
N SER A 165 -7.37 -3.87 -10.06
CA SER A 165 -7.23 -5.07 -10.91
C SER A 165 -6.91 -6.33 -10.08
N LEU A 166 -6.47 -6.18 -8.82
CA LEU A 166 -6.23 -7.29 -7.89
C LEU A 166 -7.47 -7.77 -7.13
N ASP A 167 -8.59 -7.03 -7.15
CA ASP A 167 -9.81 -7.33 -6.39
C ASP A 167 -10.87 -8.10 -7.23
N ASP A 168 -10.70 -8.25 -8.55
CA ASP A 168 -11.66 -8.92 -9.44
C ASP A 168 -11.55 -10.47 -9.43
N ARG A 169 -11.22 -11.05 -8.26
CA ARG A 169 -11.21 -12.50 -8.01
C ARG A 169 -12.09 -12.92 -6.84
N MET A 170 -13.24 -12.27 -6.66
CA MET A 170 -14.34 -12.81 -5.84
C MET A 170 -15.40 -13.48 -6.71
#